data_AF-A0A5D6YW26-F1
#
_entry.id   AF-A0A5D6YW26-F1
#
_cell.length_a   1.000
_cell.length_b   1.000
_cell.length_c   1.000
_cell.angle_alpha   90.00
_cell.angle_beta   90.00
_cell.angle_gamma   90.00
#
_symmetry.space_group_name_H-M   'P 1'
#
loop_
_entity.id
_entity.type
_entity.pdbx_description
1 polymer ?
#
loop_
_entity_poly.entity_id
_entity_poly.type
_entity_poly.pdbx_seq_one_letter_code
_entity_poly.pdbx_strand_id
1 'polypeptide(L)'
;KGWIELSDSPWVSNVFGIPKKDPKTGEAISRTEWLRSGNTGFPIRWVIDYRYVNSQTVVPKIPLPRIEELFDRMAGKKAFSVIDLAQGYHQMHASGLCVGGVLSQYHNQADHPVAFYSKKL
;
A
#
# COMPACT_ATOMS: atom_id res chain seq x y z
N LYS A 1 -6.81 -11.20 -10.96
CA LYS A 1 -7.23 -9.83 -10.54
C LYS A 1 -6.49 -8.71 -11.29
N GLY A 2 -5.41 -8.99 -12.03
CA GLY A 2 -4.72 -7.99 -12.86
C GLY A 2 -4.19 -6.82 -12.03
N TRP A 3 -3.61 -7.13 -10.86
CA TRP A 3 -3.06 -6.14 -9.92
C TRP A 3 -1.54 -6.04 -10.00
N ILE A 4 -0.87 -7.08 -10.52
CA ILE A 4 0.59 -7.21 -10.70
C ILE A 4 0.80 -7.73 -12.11
N GLU A 5 1.67 -7.09 -12.89
CA GLU A 5 1.96 -7.46 -14.28
C GLU A 5 3.46 -7.25 -14.56
N LEU A 6 3.99 -7.88 -15.61
CA LEU A 6 5.42 -7.82 -15.95
C LEU A 6 5.84 -6.39 -16.34
N SER A 7 7.05 -5.99 -15.96
CA SER A 7 7.57 -4.65 -16.20
C SER A 7 9.08 -4.71 -16.45
N ASP A 8 9.53 -3.97 -17.47
CA ASP A 8 10.95 -3.76 -17.79
C ASP A 8 11.48 -2.46 -17.15
N SER A 9 10.92 -2.07 -16.00
CA SER A 9 11.32 -0.85 -15.32
C SER A 9 12.80 -0.87 -14.91
N PRO A 10 13.51 0.27 -15.01
CA PRO A 10 14.86 0.39 -14.45
C PRO A 10 14.88 0.47 -12.91
N TRP A 11 13.72 0.59 -12.26
CA TRP A 11 13.60 0.62 -10.80
C TRP A 11 13.26 -0.78 -10.28
N VAL A 12 13.83 -1.16 -9.11
CA VAL A 12 13.47 -2.39 -8.38
C VAL A 12 13.33 -2.14 -6.88
N SER A 13 12.34 -2.75 -6.25
CA SER A 13 12.12 -2.72 -4.79
C SER A 13 12.12 -4.15 -4.25
N ASN A 14 12.67 -4.31 -3.04
CA ASN A 14 12.65 -5.59 -2.36
C ASN A 14 11.22 -5.99 -1.98
N VAL A 15 10.95 -7.29 -2.05
CA VAL A 15 9.66 -7.89 -1.63
C VAL A 15 9.90 -8.80 -0.44
N PHE A 16 9.06 -8.66 0.58
CA PHE A 16 9.13 -9.44 1.81
C PHE A 16 7.84 -10.24 2.01
N GLY A 17 8.00 -11.53 2.36
CA GLY A 17 6.92 -12.35 2.89
C GLY A 17 6.78 -12.09 4.39
N ILE A 18 5.61 -11.61 4.80
CA ILE A 18 5.26 -11.39 6.21
C ILE A 18 4.14 -12.36 6.61
N PRO A 19 4.36 -13.28 7.56
CA PRO A 19 3.31 -14.17 8.02
C PRO A 19 2.19 -13.35 8.68
N LYS A 20 0.94 -13.66 8.36
CA LYS A 20 -0.22 -13.14 9.08
C LYS A 20 -0.43 -13.95 10.36
N LYS A 21 -1.17 -13.36 11.30
CA LYS A 21 -1.68 -14.06 12.47
C LYS A 21 -2.45 -15.30 12.05
N ASP A 22 -2.30 -16.38 12.82
CA ASP A 22 -3.08 -17.59 12.60
C ASP A 22 -4.58 -17.24 12.66
N PRO A 23 -5.37 -17.58 11.63
CA PRO A 23 -6.80 -17.27 11.62
C PRO A 23 -7.60 -17.90 12.76
N LYS A 24 -7.12 -19.03 13.32
CA LYS A 24 -7.81 -19.80 14.36
C LYS A 24 -7.38 -19.40 15.76
N THR A 25 -6.08 -19.22 15.99
CA THR A 25 -5.55 -18.89 17.33
C THR A 25 -5.33 -17.39 17.53
N GLY A 26 -5.25 -16.60 16.45
CA GLY A 26 -4.93 -15.17 16.51
C GLY A 26 -3.47 -14.86 16.87
N GLU A 27 -2.65 -15.89 17.07
CA GLU A 27 -1.25 -15.74 17.44
C GLU A 27 -0.40 -15.28 16.25
N ALA A 28 0.58 -14.42 16.53
CA ALA A 28 1.55 -13.95 15.54
C ALA A 28 2.84 -14.75 15.68
N ILE A 29 3.27 -15.38 14.59
CA ILE A 29 4.61 -15.95 14.48
C ILE A 29 5.60 -14.87 14.03
N SER A 30 6.80 -14.85 14.61
CA SER A 30 7.85 -13.93 14.15
C SER A 30 8.32 -14.34 12.74
N ARG A 31 8.74 -13.37 11.91
CA ARG A 31 9.25 -13.66 10.56
C ARG A 31 10.43 -14.64 10.60
N THR A 32 11.36 -14.47 11.56
CA THR A 32 12.54 -15.31 11.70
C THR A 32 12.18 -16.75 12.04
N GLU A 33 11.24 -16.93 12.97
CA GLU A 33 10.76 -18.25 13.36
C GLU A 33 9.99 -18.93 12.23
N TRP A 34 9.16 -18.17 11.51
CA TRP A 34 8.49 -18.66 10.31
C TRP A 34 9.49 -19.12 9.24
N LEU A 35 10.51 -18.30 8.94
CA LEU A 35 11.57 -18.64 7.97
C LEU A 35 12.33 -19.91 8.37
N ARG A 36 12.58 -20.11 9.67
CA ARG A 36 13.24 -21.31 10.20
C ARG A 36 12.34 -22.55 10.18
N SER A 37 11.03 -22.36 10.37
CA SER A 37 10.06 -23.45 10.40
C SER A 37 9.88 -24.16 9.05
N GLY A 38 10.19 -23.48 7.94
CA GLY A 38 9.93 -23.98 6.59
C GLY A 38 8.45 -24.19 6.24
N ASN A 39 7.53 -23.75 7.12
CA ASN A 39 6.10 -23.99 6.97
C ASN A 39 5.48 -23.03 5.93
N THR A 40 5.00 -23.59 4.82
CA THR A 40 4.35 -22.85 3.72
C THR A 40 2.82 -22.75 3.86
N GLY A 41 2.23 -23.38 4.88
CA GLY A 41 0.79 -23.42 5.12
C GLY A 41 0.21 -22.18 5.80
N PHE A 42 1.04 -21.24 6.26
CA PHE A 42 0.59 -20.00 6.87
C PHE A 42 0.14 -18.97 5.83
N PRO A 43 -0.92 -18.17 6.11
CA PRO A 43 -1.28 -17.05 5.24
C PRO A 43 -0.18 -15.99 5.26
N ILE A 44 0.38 -15.67 4.09
CA ILE A 44 1.45 -14.67 3.92
C ILE A 44 0.88 -13.38 3.34
N ARG A 45 1.38 -12.24 3.83
CA ARG A 45 1.24 -10.92 3.20
C ARG A 45 2.55 -10.57 2.50
N TRP A 46 2.49 -10.39 1.19
CA TRP A 46 3.60 -9.83 0.43
C TRP A 46 3.65 -8.31 0.66
N VAL A 47 4.81 -7.81 1.07
CA VAL A 47 5.04 -6.40 1.38
C VAL A 47 6.21 -5.90 0.54
N ILE A 48 5.99 -4.82 -0.21
CA ILE A 48 7.02 -4.19 -1.04
C ILE A 48 7.67 -3.07 -0.23
N ASP A 49 8.99 -2.99 -0.28
CA ASP A 49 9.74 -1.91 0.38
C ASP A 49 9.75 -0.64 -0.47
N TYR A 50 8.83 0.28 -0.14
CA TYR A 50 8.71 1.57 -0.79
C TYR A 50 9.57 2.67 -0.16
N ARG A 51 10.43 2.40 0.83
CA ARG A 51 11.15 3.47 1.55
C ARG A 51 11.99 4.36 0.64
N TYR A 52 12.72 3.74 -0.29
CA TYR A 52 13.52 4.48 -1.27
C TYR A 52 12.64 5.25 -2.26
N VAL A 53 11.60 4.62 -2.79
CA VAL A 53 10.64 5.29 -3.69
C VAL A 53 10.00 6.48 -3.00
N ASN A 54 9.54 6.32 -1.76
CA ASN A 54 8.88 7.35 -0.99
C ASN A 54 9.79 8.56 -0.70
N SER A 55 11.11 8.36 -0.60
CA SER A 55 12.05 9.47 -0.40
C SER A 55 12.30 10.28 -1.67
N GLN A 56 12.07 9.69 -2.85
CA GLN A 56 12.16 10.36 -4.14
C GLN A 56 10.83 11.03 -4.56
N THR A 57 9.73 10.76 -3.86
CA THR A 57 8.40 11.25 -4.22
C THR A 57 7.96 12.46 -3.39
N VAL A 58 7.23 13.38 -4.03
CA VAL A 58 6.58 14.50 -3.33
C VAL A 58 5.29 14.03 -2.67
N VAL A 59 5.25 14.03 -1.34
CA VAL A 59 4.04 13.64 -0.61
C VAL A 59 2.95 14.72 -0.80
N PRO A 60 1.77 14.37 -1.35
CA PRO A 60 0.69 15.34 -1.48
C PRO A 60 0.18 15.74 -0.09
N LYS A 61 0.09 17.05 0.15
CA LYS A 61 -0.46 17.60 1.40
C LYS A 61 -1.99 17.61 1.32
N ILE A 62 -2.60 16.45 1.56
CA ILE A 62 -4.05 16.35 1.70
C ILE A 62 -4.37 16.54 3.18
N PRO A 63 -5.09 17.60 3.58
CA PRO A 63 -5.41 17.83 4.98
C PRO A 63 -6.34 16.72 5.47
N LEU A 64 -5.87 15.91 6.41
CA LEU A 64 -6.72 14.95 7.12
C LEU A 64 -7.54 15.72 8.16
N PRO A 65 -8.87 15.53 8.20
CA PRO A 65 -9.71 16.19 9.20
C PRO A 65 -9.30 15.73 10.60
N ARG A 66 -9.36 16.64 11.57
CA ARG A 66 -9.13 16.29 12.98
C ARG A 66 -10.26 15.38 13.46
N ILE A 67 -9.92 14.40 14.29
CA ILE A 67 -10.92 13.45 14.79
C ILE A 67 -12.01 14.15 15.63
N GLU A 68 -11.65 15.20 16.37
CA GLU A 68 -12.59 16.03 17.15
C GLU A 68 -13.63 16.71 16.24
N GLU A 69 -13.20 17.28 15.12
CA GLU A 69 -14.12 17.90 14.15
C GLU A 69 -15.11 16.88 13.55
N LEU A 70 -14.69 15.62 13.40
CA LEU A 70 -15.58 14.55 12.96
C LEU A 70 -16.62 14.22 14.04
N PHE A 71 -16.21 14.16 15.31
CA PHE A 71 -17.12 13.89 16.43
C PHE A 71 -18.11 15.03 16.67
N ASP A 72 -17.67 16.28 16.56
CA ASP A 72 -18.55 17.45 16.68
C ASP A 72 -19.65 17.45 15.62
N ARG A 73 -19.31 17.08 14.38
CA ARG A 73 -20.30 16.93 13.29
C ARG A 73 -21.29 15.80 13.53
N MET A 74 -20.89 14.80 14.31
CA MET A 74 -21.72 13.65 14.68
C MET A 74 -22.56 13.90 15.94
N ALA A 75 -22.28 14.96 16.71
CA ALA A 75 -23.02 15.30 17.91
C ALA A 75 -24.52 15.52 17.61
N GLY A 76 -25.39 14.93 18.43
CA GLY A 76 -26.84 15.02 18.29
C GLY A 76 -27.46 14.16 17.17
N LYS A 77 -26.66 13.41 16.40
CA LYS A 77 -27.17 12.38 15.48
C LYS A 77 -27.52 11.11 16.26
N LYS A 78 -28.62 10.45 15.88
CA LYS A 78 -29.17 9.27 16.59
C LYS A 78 -28.83 7.93 15.93
N ALA A 79 -28.45 7.95 14.65
CA ALA A 79 -28.12 6.78 13.87
C ALA A 79 -26.85 7.03 13.07
N PHE A 80 -25.97 6.03 13.02
CA PHE A 80 -24.69 6.07 12.34
C PHE A 80 -24.53 4.81 11.50
N SER A 81 -23.95 4.97 10.32
CA SER A 81 -23.56 3.86 9.45
C SER A 81 -22.08 3.98 9.16
N VAL A 82 -21.34 2.90 9.39
CA VAL A 82 -19.91 2.81 9.06
C VAL A 82 -19.78 1.96 7.82
N ILE A 83 -19.21 2.54 6.76
CA ILE A 83 -18.95 1.84 5.50
C ILE A 83 -17.44 1.72 5.36
N ASP A 84 -16.95 0.49 5.24
CA ASP A 84 -15.55 0.21 4.92
C ASP A 84 -15.38 -0.04 3.42
N LEU A 85 -14.37 0.61 2.82
CA LEU A 85 -14.04 0.38 1.42
C LEU A 85 -13.05 -0.79 1.32
N ALA A 86 -13.59 -2.01 1.20
CA ALA A 86 -12.77 -3.22 1.12
C ALA A 86 -11.75 -3.13 -0.02
N GLN A 87 -10.47 -3.26 0.30
CA GLN A 87 -9.37 -3.15 -0.67
C GLN A 87 -9.36 -1.81 -1.44
N GLY A 88 -9.80 -0.70 -0.82
CA GLY A 88 -9.95 0.60 -1.49
C GLY A 88 -8.72 1.06 -2.29
N TYR A 89 -7.51 0.80 -1.78
CA TYR A 89 -6.27 1.08 -2.51
C TYR A 89 -6.15 0.33 -3.84
N HIS A 90 -6.67 -0.90 -3.93
CA HIS A 90 -6.65 -1.70 -5.15
C HIS A 90 -7.76 -1.34 -6.15
N GLN A 91 -8.70 -0.48 -5.75
CA GLN A 91 -9.76 0.02 -6.64
C GLN A 91 -9.32 1.29 -7.39
N MET A 92 -8.31 2.01 -6.89
CA MET A 92 -7.77 3.20 -7.53
C MET A 92 -6.90 2.83 -8.73
N HIS A 93 -7.14 3.51 -9.87
CA HIS A 93 -6.28 3.37 -11.03
C HIS A 93 -4.98 4.15 -10.82
N ALA A 94 -3.85 3.45 -10.98
CA ALA A 94 -2.57 4.11 -11.16
C ALA A 94 -2.51 4.62 -12.62
N SER A 95 -2.29 5.91 -12.84
CA SER A 95 -2.10 6.50 -14.18
C SER A 95 -0.60 6.61 -14.50
N GLY A 96 -0.09 6.13 -15.65
CA GLY A 96 1.34 5.90 -16.03
C GLY A 96 2.49 6.76 -15.45
N LEU A 97 2.20 7.89 -14.84
CA LEU A 97 3.05 8.83 -14.10
C LEU A 97 3.00 8.65 -12.56
N CYS A 98 2.14 7.79 -12.01
CA CYS A 98 1.90 7.66 -10.58
C CYS A 98 2.47 6.34 -10.05
N VAL A 99 3.38 6.38 -9.10
CA VAL A 99 3.79 5.20 -8.34
C VAL A 99 3.09 5.29 -6.97
N GLY A 100 2.31 4.28 -6.60
CA GLY A 100 1.76 4.15 -5.24
C GLY A 100 0.77 5.23 -4.79
N GLY A 101 0.06 5.91 -5.70
CA GLY A 101 -0.89 6.97 -5.35
C GLY A 101 -0.27 8.35 -5.14
N VAL A 102 0.99 8.55 -5.52
CA VAL A 102 1.68 9.85 -5.49
C VAL A 102 1.74 10.45 -6.90
N LEU A 103 1.24 11.69 -7.05
CA LEU A 103 1.39 12.49 -8.26
C LEU A 103 2.84 12.98 -8.35
N SER A 104 3.60 12.46 -9.31
CA SER A 104 4.91 13.01 -9.67
C SER A 104 4.69 14.36 -10.35
N GLN A 105 4.93 15.47 -9.63
CA GLN A 105 5.11 16.76 -10.30
C GLN A 105 6.52 16.78 -10.90
N TYR A 106 6.57 16.60 -12.21
CA TYR A 106 7.75 16.80 -13.05
C TYR A 106 8.23 18.24 -12.93
N HIS A 107 9.41 18.46 -12.32
CA HIS A 107 10.18 19.67 -12.56
C HIS A 107 11.48 19.28 -13.28
N ASN A 108 11.66 19.84 -14.47
CA ASN A 108 12.78 19.65 -15.40
C ASN A 108 14.15 19.56 -14.70
N GLN A 109 14.93 18.50 -14.97
CA GLN A 109 16.08 18.52 -15.89
C GLN A 109 16.92 17.24 -15.74
N ALA A 110 17.00 16.46 -16.82
CA ALA A 110 17.82 15.25 -17.03
C ALA A 110 17.55 14.03 -16.11
N ASP A 111 17.38 12.89 -16.80
CA ASP A 111 17.54 11.53 -16.29
C ASP A 111 16.45 10.90 -15.40
N HIS A 112 15.70 10.04 -16.11
CA HIS A 112 15.09 8.79 -15.69
C HIS A 112 13.65 8.85 -15.13
N PRO A 113 12.64 8.41 -15.92
CA PRO A 113 11.30 8.24 -15.39
C PRO A 113 11.27 7.13 -14.33
N VAL A 114 10.81 7.48 -13.14
CA VAL A 114 10.43 6.53 -12.09
C VAL A 114 9.16 5.83 -12.53
N ALA A 115 9.28 4.62 -13.07
CA ALA A 115 8.15 3.75 -13.34
C ALA A 115 8.20 2.57 -12.39
N PHE A 116 7.16 2.35 -11.60
CA PHE A 116 6.69 0.99 -11.37
C PHE A 116 5.23 0.99 -11.69
N TYR A 117 4.93 0.43 -12.85
CA TYR A 117 3.61 -0.02 -13.19
C TYR A 117 3.60 -1.52 -13.11
N SER A 118 2.86 -2.02 -12.14
CA SER A 118 1.99 -3.12 -12.49
C SER A 118 0.82 -2.54 -13.30
N LYS A 119 0.93 -2.62 -14.63
CA LYS A 119 -0.07 -3.26 -15.50
C LYS A 119 0.35 -3.27 -17.00
N LYS A 120 0.92 -4.37 -17.54
CA LYS A 120 0.33 -5.13 -18.67
C LYS A 120 0.62 -6.65 -18.60
N LEU A 121 -0.44 -7.47 -18.37
CA LEU A 121 -0.59 -8.95 -18.27
C LEU A 121 -0.65 -9.60 -16.88
#